data_AF-X0YJJ1-F1
#
_entry.id   AF-X0YJJ1-F1
#
_cell.length_a   1.000
_cell.length_b   1.000
_cell.length_c   1.000
_cell.angle_alpha   90.00
_cell.angle_beta   90.00
_cell.angle_gamma   90.00
#
_symmetry.space_group_name_H-M   'P 1'
#
loop_
_entity.id
_entity.type
_entity.pdbx_description
1 polymer ?
#
loop_
_entity_poly.entity_id
_entity_poly.type
_entity_poly.pdbx_seq_one_letter_code
_entity_poly.pdbx_strand_id
1 'polypeptide(L)'
;MQGLAVLAVASMVAALAIPAATAEGWRFYAWYYPGMGLATLVTVVVVANFRYLTIVVTDESVRFRFGIFGTSLPLETLHGREVKRYHWLPYGGWGLRMTTGGRIAYSVLGVPRGVEITAERRGKLRRYFVSSARPEALAAALER
;
A
#
# COMPACT_ATOMS: atom_id res chain seq x y z
N MET A 1 -8.46 -0.02 -3.78
CA MET A 1 -7.53 -1.11 -4.14
C MET A 1 -8.19 -2.48 -4.03
N GLN A 2 -8.98 -2.78 -3.00
CA GLN A 2 -9.64 -4.09 -2.86
C GLN A 2 -10.55 -4.46 -4.05
N GLY A 3 -11.37 -3.54 -4.57
CA GLY A 3 -12.24 -3.84 -5.73
C GLY A 3 -11.49 -4.14 -7.05
N LEU A 4 -10.44 -3.37 -7.37
CA LEU A 4 -9.63 -3.60 -8.57
C LEU A 4 -8.76 -4.87 -8.47
N ALA A 5 -8.25 -5.19 -7.28
CA ALA A 5 -7.53 -6.42 -7.03
C ALA A 5 -8.45 -7.65 -7.16
N VAL A 6 -9.68 -7.56 -6.65
CA VAL A 6 -10.69 -8.62 -6.80
C VAL A 6 -11.08 -8.79 -8.26
N LEU A 7 -11.28 -7.70 -9.00
CA LEU A 7 -11.55 -7.75 -10.45
C LEU A 7 -10.40 -8.36 -11.24
N ALA A 8 -9.14 -8.02 -10.92
CA ALA A 8 -7.96 -8.59 -11.56
C ALA A 8 -7.81 -10.09 -11.26
N VAL A 9 -8.05 -10.51 -10.02
CA VAL A 9 -8.03 -11.94 -9.66
C VAL A 9 -9.19 -12.67 -10.33
N ALA A 10 -10.39 -12.09 -10.35
CA ALA A 10 -11.56 -12.67 -11.00
C ALA A 10 -11.38 -12.79 -12.51
N SER A 11 -10.80 -11.79 -13.18
CA SER A 11 -10.52 -11.85 -14.62
C SER A 11 -9.40 -12.84 -14.95
N MET A 12 -8.39 -13.03 -14.08
CA MET A 12 -7.38 -14.08 -14.24
C MET A 12 -7.94 -15.48 -14.03
N VAL A 13 -8.85 -15.66 -13.07
CA VAL A 13 -9.58 -16.93 -12.88
C VAL A 13 -10.51 -17.21 -14.07
N ALA A 14 -11.19 -16.19 -14.58
CA ALA A 14 -11.98 -16.32 -15.80
C ALA A 14 -11.10 -16.68 -17.00
N ALA A 15 -9.91 -16.07 -17.11
CA ALA A 15 -8.95 -16.38 -18.17
C ALA A 15 -8.47 -17.84 -18.12
N LEU A 16 -8.37 -18.48 -16.94
CA LEU A 16 -8.12 -19.93 -16.86
C LEU A 16 -9.24 -20.78 -17.50
N ALA A 17 -10.45 -20.26 -17.64
CA ALA A 17 -11.59 -20.97 -18.26
C ALA A 17 -11.76 -20.69 -19.77
N ILE A 18 -11.21 -19.59 -20.30
CA ILE A 18 -11.38 -19.16 -21.70
C ILE A 18 -10.79 -20.15 -22.72
N PRO A 19 -9.59 -20.71 -22.52
CA PRO A 19 -8.98 -21.64 -23.47
C PRO A 19 -9.82 -22.89 -23.71
N ALA A 20 -10.58 -23.37 -22.73
CA ALA A 20 -11.42 -24.56 -22.92
C ALA A 20 -12.49 -24.40 -24.02
N ALA A 21 -12.72 -23.17 -24.51
CA ALA A 21 -13.62 -22.85 -25.62
C ALA A 21 -12.90 -22.65 -26.98
N THR A 22 -11.56 -22.71 -27.06
CA THR A 22 -10.80 -22.47 -28.30
C THR A 22 -10.24 -23.76 -28.90
N ALA A 23 -10.25 -23.89 -30.22
CA ALA A 23 -9.75 -25.07 -30.94
C ALA A 23 -8.21 -25.10 -31.09
N GLU A 24 -7.47 -24.65 -30.07
CA GLU A 24 -6.01 -24.64 -30.08
C GLU A 24 -5.41 -26.02 -29.74
N GLY A 25 -4.15 -26.25 -30.10
CA GLY A 25 -3.48 -27.54 -29.88
C GLY A 25 -2.91 -27.70 -28.46
N TRP A 26 -2.70 -28.94 -28.02
CA TRP A 26 -2.23 -29.30 -26.66
C TRP A 26 -0.99 -28.51 -26.18
N ARG A 27 -0.10 -28.14 -27.11
CA ARG A 27 1.13 -27.38 -26.84
C ARG A 27 0.84 -25.98 -26.29
N PHE A 28 -0.26 -25.34 -26.71
CA PHE A 28 -0.67 -24.04 -26.18
C PHE A 28 -1.05 -24.17 -24.70
N TYR A 29 -1.94 -25.11 -24.39
CA TYR A 29 -2.44 -25.35 -23.03
C TYR A 29 -1.34 -25.76 -22.04
N ALA A 30 -0.37 -26.57 -22.49
CA ALA A 30 0.75 -27.04 -21.67
C ALA A 30 1.60 -25.89 -21.09
N TRP A 31 1.72 -24.77 -21.79
CA TRP A 31 2.44 -23.58 -21.32
C TRP A 31 1.51 -22.54 -20.70
N TYR A 32 0.29 -22.41 -21.22
CA TYR A 32 -0.70 -21.44 -20.76
C TYR A 32 -1.09 -21.66 -19.30
N TYR A 33 -1.51 -22.88 -18.93
CA TYR A 33 -2.03 -23.15 -17.59
C TYR A 33 -0.99 -22.98 -16.47
N PRO A 34 0.24 -23.49 -16.58
CA PRO A 34 1.27 -23.23 -15.57
C PRO A 34 1.64 -21.74 -15.49
N GLY A 35 1.76 -21.06 -16.64
CA GLY A 35 2.06 -19.64 -16.69
C GLY A 35 0.99 -18.78 -16.00
N MET A 36 -0.28 -19.05 -16.31
CA MET A 36 -1.42 -18.38 -15.69
C MET A 36 -1.58 -18.73 -14.21
N GLY A 37 -1.37 -19.99 -13.84
CA GLY A 37 -1.39 -20.44 -12.45
C GLY A 37 -0.34 -19.72 -11.61
N LEU A 38 0.90 -19.62 -12.11
CA LEU A 38 1.98 -18.88 -11.46
C LEU A 38 1.65 -17.39 -11.36
N ALA A 39 1.19 -16.75 -12.44
CA ALA A 39 0.82 -15.35 -12.43
C ALA A 39 -0.31 -15.06 -11.42
N THR A 40 -1.29 -15.96 -11.31
CA THR A 40 -2.40 -15.86 -10.35
C THR A 40 -1.87 -15.97 -8.92
N LEU A 41 -1.02 -16.96 -8.65
CA LEU A 41 -0.40 -17.15 -7.34
C LEU A 41 0.39 -15.91 -6.91
N VAL A 42 1.24 -15.39 -7.80
CA VAL A 42 2.02 -14.16 -7.56
C VAL A 42 1.09 -12.98 -7.24
N THR A 43 0.01 -12.82 -8.01
CA THR A 43 -0.98 -11.75 -7.78
C THR A 43 -1.64 -11.89 -6.42
N VAL A 44 -2.07 -13.09 -6.04
CA VAL A 44 -2.68 -13.36 -4.72
C VAL A 44 -1.69 -13.01 -3.60
N VAL A 45 -0.43 -13.43 -3.72
CA VAL A 45 0.62 -13.13 -2.73
C VAL A 45 0.84 -11.61 -2.62
N VAL A 46 0.93 -10.90 -3.75
CA VAL A 46 1.09 -9.43 -3.76
C VAL A 46 -0.12 -8.75 -3.11
N VAL A 47 -1.34 -9.13 -3.47
CA VAL A 47 -2.56 -8.54 -2.90
C VAL A 47 -2.66 -8.82 -1.40
N ALA A 48 -2.35 -10.04 -0.96
CA ALA A 48 -2.33 -10.41 0.45
C ALA A 48 -1.30 -9.59 1.24
N ASN A 49 -0.09 -9.40 0.68
CA ASN A 49 0.98 -8.63 1.28
C ASN A 49 0.58 -7.16 1.51
N PHE A 50 -0.11 -6.53 0.56
CA PHE A 50 -0.53 -5.13 0.64
C PHE A 50 -1.87 -4.90 1.38
N ARG A 51 -2.41 -5.94 2.05
CA ARG A 51 -3.72 -5.85 2.71
C ARG A 51 -3.73 -4.95 3.95
N TYR A 52 -2.64 -4.93 4.71
CA TYR A 52 -2.58 -4.25 6.00
C TYR A 52 -1.50 -3.16 6.03
N LEU A 53 -1.90 -1.98 6.51
CA LEU A 53 -0.96 -0.94 6.93
C LEU A 53 -0.64 -1.18 8.41
N THR A 54 0.58 -1.64 8.69
CA THR A 54 1.04 -1.81 10.08
C THR A 54 1.78 -0.55 10.50
N ILE A 55 1.39 0.01 11.63
CA ILE A 55 2.04 1.16 12.26
C ILE A 55 2.52 0.71 13.63
N VAL A 56 3.82 0.84 13.88
CA VAL A 56 4.45 0.53 15.16
C VAL A 56 5.15 1.79 15.62
N VAL A 57 4.78 2.27 16.80
CA VAL A 57 5.47 3.38 17.46
C VAL A 57 6.26 2.76 18.61
N THR A 58 7.56 3.00 18.64
CA THR A 58 8.44 2.65 19.75
C THR A 58 8.94 3.93 20.41
N ASP A 59 9.65 3.78 21.52
CA ASP A 59 10.25 4.91 22.22
C ASP A 59 11.31 5.67 21.41
N GLU A 60 11.82 5.11 20.31
CA GLU A 60 12.88 5.74 19.52
C GLU A 60 12.43 6.09 18.10
N SER A 61 11.42 5.39 17.58
CA SER A 61 11.06 5.50 16.17
C SER A 61 9.60 5.19 15.90
N VAL A 62 9.10 5.73 14.80
CA VAL A 62 7.83 5.33 14.20
C VAL A 62 8.08 4.57 12.90
N ARG A 63 7.48 3.39 12.77
CA ARG A 63 7.56 2.54 11.59
C ARG A 63 6.17 2.36 11.00
N PHE A 64 6.04 2.61 9.70
CA PHE A 64 4.81 2.34 8.95
C PHE A 64 5.13 1.56 7.68
N ARG A 65 4.38 0.49 7.44
CA ARG A 65 4.60 -0.45 6.33
C ARG A 65 3.31 -0.99 5.72
N PHE A 66 3.28 -1.10 4.40
CA PHE A 66 2.36 -1.95 3.65
C PHE A 66 3.07 -3.26 3.33
N GLY A 67 2.70 -4.33 4.02
CA GLY A 67 3.38 -5.62 3.84
C GLY A 67 4.87 -5.51 4.08
N ILE A 68 5.67 -5.90 3.07
CA ILE A 68 7.14 -5.80 3.09
C ILE A 68 7.69 -4.39 2.81
N PHE A 69 6.88 -3.47 2.29
CA PHE A 69 7.32 -2.13 1.92
C PHE A 69 6.98 -1.13 3.01
N GLY A 70 8.00 -0.54 3.64
CA GLY A 70 7.78 0.44 4.70
C GLY A 70 8.98 1.35 4.92
N THR A 71 8.78 2.28 5.84
CA THR A 71 9.85 3.17 6.30
C THR A 71 9.82 3.25 7.82
N SER A 72 11.01 3.40 8.39
CA SER A 72 11.21 3.74 9.80
C SER A 72 11.71 5.17 9.85
N LEU A 73 11.14 5.98 10.73
CA LEU A 73 11.56 7.34 11.00
C LEU A 73 11.92 7.44 12.49
N PRO A 74 13.14 7.84 12.85
CA PRO A 74 13.47 8.18 14.23
C PRO A 74 12.57 9.33 14.72
N LEU A 75 12.15 9.31 15.98
CA LEU A 75 11.30 10.37 16.53
C LEU A 75 12.01 11.73 16.57
N GLU A 76 13.33 11.71 16.76
CA GLU A 76 14.21 12.90 16.74
C GLU A 76 14.22 13.66 15.40
N THR A 77 13.90 12.99 14.28
CA THR A 77 13.87 13.65 12.97
C THR A 77 12.49 14.21 12.64
N LEU A 78 11.51 14.08 13.53
CA LEU A 78 10.17 14.58 13.35
C LEU A 78 10.13 16.08 13.64
N HIS A 79 9.78 16.86 12.62
CA HIS A 79 9.63 18.31 12.69
C HIS A 79 8.19 18.74 12.93
N GLY A 80 7.22 17.84 12.72
CA GLY A 80 5.82 18.15 12.98
C GLY A 80 4.88 16.98 12.69
N ARG A 81 3.72 17.03 13.32
CA ARG A 81 2.62 16.08 13.12
C ARG A 81 1.30 16.83 13.11
N GLU A 82 0.41 16.45 12.21
CA GLU A 82 -0.92 17.06 12.12
C GLU A 82 -1.96 16.01 11.76
N VAL A 83 -3.06 15.96 12.52
CA VAL A 83 -4.18 15.08 12.19
C VAL A 83 -4.95 15.70 11.04
N LYS A 84 -4.96 15.02 9.88
CA LYS A 84 -5.64 15.50 8.67
C LYS A 84 -6.58 14.47 8.09
N ARG A 85 -7.58 14.97 7.35
CA ARG A 85 -8.35 14.15 6.42
C ARG A 85 -7.49 13.91 5.17
N TYR A 86 -7.53 12.68 4.66
CA TYR A 86 -6.81 12.34 3.45
C TYR A 86 -7.42 13.08 2.25
N HIS A 87 -6.59 13.87 1.58
CA HIS A 87 -6.94 14.48 0.31
C HIS A 87 -6.18 13.76 -0.79
N TRP A 88 -6.88 12.96 -1.61
CA TRP A 88 -6.27 12.09 -2.61
C TRP A 88 -5.65 12.85 -3.79
N LEU A 89 -6.15 14.06 -4.09
CA LEU A 89 -5.74 14.88 -5.23
C LEU A 89 -4.22 15.14 -5.30
N PRO A 90 -3.54 15.59 -4.22
CA PRO A 90 -2.08 15.79 -4.21
C PRO A 90 -1.25 14.50 -4.27
N TYR A 91 -1.87 13.34 -4.03
CA TYR A 91 -1.18 12.03 -3.99
C TYR A 91 -1.52 11.13 -5.18
N GLY A 92 -2.51 11.49 -6.01
CA GLY A 92 -2.90 10.73 -7.20
C GLY A 92 -3.63 9.42 -6.92
N GLY A 93 -4.34 9.29 -5.78
CA GLY A 93 -5.17 8.12 -5.47
C GLY A 93 -4.96 7.58 -4.07
N TRP A 94 -5.08 6.25 -3.90
CA TRP A 94 -4.96 5.55 -2.61
C TRP A 94 -3.77 4.57 -2.61
N GLY A 95 -3.28 4.20 -1.43
CA GLY A 95 -2.21 3.21 -1.23
C GLY A 95 -0.88 3.83 -0.84
N LEU A 96 0.22 3.13 -1.18
CA LEU A 96 1.57 3.67 -1.10
C LEU A 96 1.83 4.56 -2.32
N ARG A 97 1.89 5.87 -2.11
CA ARG A 97 2.11 6.85 -3.18
C ARG A 97 3.26 7.76 -2.85
N MET A 98 4.17 7.93 -3.81
CA MET A 98 5.26 8.91 -3.74
C MET A 98 4.97 9.98 -4.79
N THR A 99 4.91 11.24 -4.37
CA THR A 99 4.67 12.37 -5.27
C THR A 99 5.93 13.23 -5.42
N THR A 100 5.96 14.04 -6.47
CA THR A 100 7.00 15.05 -6.68
C THR A 100 6.94 16.08 -5.54
N GLY A 101 8.10 16.49 -5.03
CA GLY A 101 8.19 17.35 -3.84
C GLY A 101 8.27 16.59 -2.50
N GLY A 102 8.45 15.26 -2.54
CA GLY A 102 8.83 14.49 -1.34
C GLY A 102 7.70 14.21 -0.36
N ARG A 103 6.45 14.27 -0.82
CA ARG A 103 5.32 13.74 -0.05
C ARG A 103 5.13 12.26 -0.35
N ILE A 104 4.82 11.50 0.68
CA ILE A 104 4.61 10.06 0.61
C ILE A 104 3.33 9.77 1.37
N ALA A 105 2.35 9.16 0.74
CA ALA A 105 1.13 8.70 1.40
C ALA A 105 1.18 7.19 1.61
N TYR A 106 0.79 6.78 2.80
CA TYR A 106 0.43 5.44 3.19
C TYR A 106 -1.07 5.45 3.50
N SER A 107 -1.90 5.46 2.46
CA SER A 107 -3.35 5.60 2.62
C SER A 107 -4.09 4.28 2.44
N VAL A 108 -5.06 4.04 3.32
CA VAL A 108 -5.95 2.86 3.26
C VAL A 108 -7.31 3.31 2.74
N LEU A 109 -7.82 2.63 1.71
CA LEU A 109 -9.15 2.91 1.17
C LEU A 109 -10.20 2.66 2.26
N GLY A 110 -11.12 3.61 2.44
CA GLY A 110 -12.14 3.54 3.50
C GLY A 110 -11.71 4.12 4.85
N VAL A 111 -10.43 4.52 5.00
CA VAL A 111 -9.95 5.23 6.19
C VAL A 111 -9.69 6.70 5.81
N PRO A 112 -10.65 7.61 6.08
CA PRO A 112 -10.60 8.98 5.58
C PRO A 112 -9.63 9.88 6.34
N ARG A 113 -9.16 9.48 7.53
CA ARG A 113 -8.31 10.31 8.40
C ARG A 113 -6.97 9.63 8.68
N GLY A 114 -5.99 10.43 9.06
CA GLY A 114 -4.63 10.00 9.34
C GLY A 114 -3.80 11.10 9.96
N VAL A 115 -2.51 10.84 10.09
CA VAL A 115 -1.53 11.79 10.59
C VAL A 115 -0.57 12.14 9.46
N GLU A 116 -0.41 13.43 9.18
CA GLU A 116 0.65 13.95 8.33
C GLU A 116 1.87 14.23 9.21
N ILE A 117 2.96 13.52 8.95
CA ILE A 117 4.21 13.58 9.68
C ILE A 117 5.25 14.26 8.79
N THR A 118 5.81 15.36 9.25
CA THR A 118 6.93 16.02 8.60
C THR A 118 8.21 15.55 9.26
N ALA A 119 9.11 14.96 8.48
CA ALA A 119 10.36 14.42 9.00
C ALA A 119 11.52 14.71 8.05
N GLU A 120 12.70 14.90 8.63
CA GLU A 120 13.92 14.99 7.84
C GLU A 120 14.45 13.60 7.53
N ARG A 121 14.81 13.38 6.26
CA ARG A 121 15.42 12.13 5.82
C ARG A 121 16.48 12.41 4.76
N ARG A 122 17.73 12.05 5.07
CA ARG A 122 18.92 12.28 4.22
C ARG A 122 19.06 13.77 3.84
N GLY A 123 18.96 14.67 4.82
CA GLY A 123 19.11 16.12 4.61
C GLY A 123 17.95 16.80 3.87
N LYS A 124 16.82 16.10 3.67
CA LYS A 124 15.64 16.65 2.98
C LYS A 124 14.39 16.46 3.82
N LEU A 125 13.62 17.53 3.97
CA LEU A 125 12.28 17.48 4.56
C LEU A 125 11.34 16.65 3.67
N ARG A 126 10.69 15.66 4.27
CA ARG A 126 9.70 14.79 3.63
C ARG A 126 8.42 14.84 4.44
N ARG A 127 7.28 14.74 3.75
CA ARG A 127 5.96 14.68 4.40
C ARG A 127 5.37 13.30 4.19
N TYR A 128 4.97 12.64 5.27
CA TYR A 128 4.40 11.31 5.28
C TYR A 128 2.97 11.38 5.75
N PHE A 129 2.00 11.11 4.88
CA PHE A 129 0.63 10.91 5.34
C PHE A 129 0.43 9.44 5.70
N VAL A 130 -0.02 9.14 6.91
CA VAL A 130 -0.26 7.78 7.37
C VAL A 130 -1.72 7.64 7.80
N SER A 131 -2.50 6.84 7.07
CA SER A 131 -3.90 6.55 7.44
C SER A 131 -3.95 5.78 8.75
N SER A 132 -4.85 6.17 9.65
CA SER A 132 -5.09 5.48 10.92
C SER A 132 -6.58 5.54 11.24
N ALA A 133 -7.12 4.42 11.73
CA ALA A 133 -8.48 4.40 12.28
C ALA A 133 -8.58 5.19 13.60
N ARG A 134 -7.44 5.45 14.26
CA ARG A 134 -7.33 6.22 15.50
C ARG A 134 -6.24 7.29 15.33
N PRO A 135 -6.48 8.34 14.53
CA PRO A 135 -5.44 9.29 14.17
C PRO A 135 -5.01 10.17 15.35
N GLU A 136 -5.91 10.50 16.28
CA GLU A 136 -5.59 11.25 17.49
C GLU A 136 -4.65 10.46 18.41
N ALA A 137 -4.94 9.17 18.63
CA ALA A 137 -4.08 8.30 19.43
C ALA A 137 -2.68 8.12 18.81
N LEU A 138 -2.62 8.02 17.47
CA LEU A 138 -1.33 7.97 16.77
C LEU A 138 -0.57 9.29 16.90
N ALA A 139 -1.25 10.44 16.75
CA ALA A 139 -0.61 11.73 16.93
C ALA A 139 -0.10 11.90 18.36
N ALA A 140 -0.88 11.52 19.37
CA ALA A 140 -0.47 11.56 20.77
C ALA A 140 0.72 10.63 21.07
N ALA A 141 0.78 9.44 20.46
CA ALA A 141 1.93 8.55 20.60
C ALA A 141 3.22 9.10 19.97
N LEU A 142 3.10 10.09 19.09
CA LEU A 142 4.22 10.83 18.49
C LEU A 142 4.50 12.15 19.24
N GLU A 143 3.73 12.45 20.29
CA GLU A 143 3.91 13.58 21.21
C GLU A 143 4.90 13.17 22.30
N ARG A 144 6.03 13.85 22.36
CA ARG A 144 6.90 13.88 23.52
C ARG A 144 7.24 15.33 23.82
#